data_AF-A0A7C9PXM8-F1
#
_entry.id   AF-A0A7C9PXM8-F1
#
_cell.length_a   1.000
_cell.length_b   1.000
_cell.length_c   1.000
_cell.angle_alpha   90.00
_cell.angle_beta   90.00
_cell.angle_gamma   90.00
#
_symmetry.space_group_name_H-M   'P 1'
#
loop_
_entity.id
_entity.type
_entity.pdbx_description
1 polymer ?
#
loop_
_entity_poly.entity_id
_entity_poly.type
_entity_poly.pdbx_seq_one_letter_code
_entity_poly.pdbx_strand_id
1 'polypeptide(L)'
;MELIKLLIAAIALAAVIGIGVGVMLRAYIGAGSISVLFPEPIPAPAEPPADLESAAMEYFEQGLEAYRSGNYRQALDRLNLAIELASNFAEAYHNRGMTFANLRQDNEAARNLVIASELYAQQGKPEAIALVKQNLEKLKSR
;
A
#
# COMPACT_ATOMS: atom_id res chain seq x y z
N MET A 1 -22.35 53.85 18.18
CA MET A 1 -20.90 53.57 18.02
C MET A 1 -20.52 52.19 18.57
N GLU A 2 -20.94 51.82 19.79
CA GLU A 2 -20.67 50.48 20.36
C GLU A 2 -21.33 49.31 19.61
N LEU A 3 -22.58 49.47 19.13
CA LEU A 3 -23.29 48.45 18.34
C LEU A 3 -22.56 48.10 17.03
N ILE A 4 -21.96 49.10 16.39
CA ILE A 4 -21.21 48.92 15.12
C ILE A 4 -19.92 48.13 15.38
N LYS A 5 -19.22 48.40 16.49
CA LYS A 5 -18.02 47.66 16.89
C LYS A 5 -18.35 46.19 17.20
N LEU A 6 -19.46 45.94 17.90
CA LEU A 6 -19.99 44.59 18.17
C LEU A 6 -20.30 43.82 16.88
N LEU A 7 -20.94 44.48 15.90
CA LEU A 7 -21.24 43.86 14.60
C LEU A 7 -19.98 43.48 13.84
N ILE A 8 -18.98 44.37 13.80
CA ILE A 8 -17.69 44.12 13.13
C ILE A 8 -16.95 42.95 13.80
N ALA A 9 -16.93 42.91 15.14
CA ALA A 9 -16.31 41.83 15.90
C ALA A 9 -16.98 40.47 15.64
N ALA A 10 -18.31 40.44 15.55
CA ALA A 10 -19.07 39.22 15.26
C ALA A 10 -18.78 38.68 13.84
N ILE A 11 -18.70 39.57 12.84
CA ILE A 11 -18.37 39.20 11.46
C ILE A 11 -16.94 38.65 11.38
N ALA A 12 -15.98 39.30 12.05
CA ALA A 12 -14.60 38.85 12.09
C ALA A 12 -14.48 37.45 12.74
N LEU A 13 -15.20 37.20 13.83
CA LEU A 13 -15.22 35.90 14.51
C LEU A 13 -15.81 34.80 13.62
N ALA A 14 -16.94 35.10 12.95
CA ALA A 14 -17.58 34.16 12.02
C ALA A 14 -16.66 33.80 10.83
N ALA A 15 -15.89 34.77 10.32
CA ALA A 15 -14.92 34.54 9.26
C ALA A 15 -13.78 33.61 9.70
N VAL A 16 -13.23 33.81 10.91
CA VAL A 16 -12.17 32.94 11.47
C VAL A 16 -12.67 31.51 11.67
N ILE A 17 -13.88 31.35 12.22
CA ILE A 17 -14.50 30.03 12.40
C ILE A 17 -14.79 29.37 11.05
N GLY A 18 -15.33 30.10 10.08
CA GLY A 18 -15.62 29.59 8.74
C GLY A 18 -14.37 29.13 8.00
N ILE A 19 -13.27 29.87 8.09
CA ILE A 19 -11.97 29.48 7.52
C ILE A 19 -11.44 28.23 8.23
N GLY A 20 -11.47 28.20 9.57
CA GLY A 20 -11.00 27.05 10.35
C GLY A 20 -11.76 25.76 10.04
N VAL A 21 -13.09 25.82 10.03
CA VAL A 21 -13.96 24.69 9.67
C VAL A 21 -13.77 24.29 8.21
N GLY A 22 -13.60 25.25 7.29
CA GLY A 22 -13.31 24.97 5.88
C GLY A 22 -11.98 24.24 5.67
N VAL A 23 -10.93 24.62 6.41
CA VAL A 23 -9.62 23.93 6.39
C VAL A 23 -9.74 22.54 7.00
N MET A 24 -10.46 22.38 8.12
CA MET A 24 -10.69 21.07 8.74
C MET A 24 -11.49 20.14 7.83
N LEU A 25 -12.59 20.62 7.23
CA LEU A 25 -13.37 19.85 6.26
C LEU A 25 -12.52 19.48 5.04
N ARG A 26 -11.66 20.39 4.53
CA ARG A 26 -10.74 20.06 3.45
C ARG A 26 -9.72 18.99 3.85
N ALA A 27 -9.23 19.01 5.09
CA ALA A 27 -8.32 17.98 5.62
C ALA A 27 -9.02 16.62 5.78
N TYR A 28 -10.26 16.61 6.28
CA TYR A 28 -11.05 15.38 6.49
C TYR A 28 -11.65 14.81 5.20
N ILE A 29 -12.05 15.65 4.24
CA ILE A 29 -12.67 15.25 2.97
C ILE A 29 -11.60 15.01 1.90
N GLY A 30 -10.48 15.73 1.93
CA GLY A 30 -9.37 15.59 0.96
C GLY A 30 -8.51 14.34 1.17
N ALA A 31 -8.53 13.78 2.38
CA ALA A 31 -7.94 12.49 2.72
C ALA A 31 -9.02 11.48 3.10
N GLY A 32 -10.16 11.51 2.38
CA GLY A 32 -11.19 10.47 2.48
C GLY A 32 -10.52 9.10 2.52
N SER A 33 -10.88 8.31 3.53
CA SER A 33 -10.29 7.01 3.88
C SER A 33 -9.77 6.31 2.62
N ILE A 34 -8.45 6.34 2.38
CA ILE A 34 -7.86 5.58 1.28
C ILE A 34 -8.15 4.13 1.66
N SER A 35 -9.17 3.55 1.06
CA SER A 35 -9.49 2.15 1.25
C SER A 35 -8.26 1.38 0.80
N VAL A 36 -7.59 0.80 1.80
CA VAL A 36 -6.49 -0.13 1.59
C VAL A 36 -7.07 -1.26 0.74
N LEU A 37 -6.52 -1.42 -0.47
CA LEU A 37 -7.06 -2.37 -1.44
C LEU A 37 -6.76 -3.80 -1.00
N PHE A 38 -5.58 -3.98 -0.40
CA PHE A 38 -5.07 -5.27 0.06
C PHE A 38 -4.66 -5.16 1.54
N PRO A 39 -5.56 -5.45 2.50
CA PRO A 39 -5.26 -5.24 3.91
C PRO A 39 -4.24 -6.23 4.47
N GLU A 40 -4.26 -7.47 3.98
CA GLU A 40 -3.37 -8.53 4.44
C GLU A 40 -2.32 -8.86 3.37
N PRO A 41 -1.05 -9.06 3.75
CA PRO A 41 -0.03 -9.50 2.83
C PRO A 41 -0.14 -11.01 2.54
N ILE A 42 0.52 -11.46 1.48
CA ILE A 42 0.77 -12.89 1.27
C ILE A 42 1.83 -13.33 2.29
N PRO A 43 1.57 -14.38 3.08
CA PRO A 43 2.52 -14.85 4.09
C PRO A 43 3.77 -15.46 3.44
N ALA A 44 4.79 -15.71 4.25
CA ALA A 44 5.95 -16.47 3.82
C ALA A 44 5.57 -17.86 3.31
N PRO A 45 6.29 -18.38 2.29
CA PRO A 45 6.06 -19.73 1.82
C PRO A 45 6.35 -20.74 2.93
N ALA A 46 5.47 -21.74 3.08
CA ALA A 46 5.63 -22.80 4.08
C ALA A 46 6.93 -23.58 3.90
N GLU A 47 7.33 -23.77 2.64
CA GLU A 47 8.62 -24.33 2.24
C GLU A 47 9.30 -23.32 1.32
N PRO A 48 10.29 -22.54 1.82
CA PRO A 48 11.05 -21.66 0.96
C PRO A 48 11.82 -22.48 -0.10
N PRO A 49 12.02 -21.93 -1.31
CA PRO A 49 12.87 -22.54 -2.31
C PRO A 49 14.24 -22.90 -1.71
N ALA A 50 14.77 -24.07 -2.05
CA ALA A 50 16.03 -24.55 -1.46
C ALA A 50 17.23 -23.65 -1.80
N ASP A 51 17.13 -22.89 -2.89
CA ASP A 51 18.08 -21.88 -3.35
C ASP A 51 17.80 -20.48 -2.80
N LEU A 52 16.74 -20.30 -2.00
CA LEU A 52 16.43 -19.01 -1.40
C LEU A 52 17.44 -18.66 -0.31
N GLU A 53 18.12 -17.54 -0.49
CA GLU A 53 19.05 -17.03 0.50
C GLU A 53 18.35 -16.72 1.82
N SER A 54 18.92 -17.14 2.96
CA SER A 54 18.34 -16.87 4.28
C SER A 54 18.17 -15.36 4.55
N ALA A 55 19.09 -14.54 4.03
CA ALA A 55 19.00 -13.08 4.10
C ALA A 55 17.83 -12.52 3.28
N ALA A 56 17.50 -13.12 2.12
CA ALA A 56 16.34 -12.72 1.32
C ALA A 56 15.03 -12.97 2.10
N MET A 57 14.94 -14.11 2.79
CA MET A 57 13.80 -14.42 3.66
C MET A 57 13.69 -13.43 4.83
N GLU A 58 14.79 -13.07 5.46
CA GLU A 58 14.79 -12.11 6.56
C GLU A 58 14.24 -10.74 6.12
N TYR A 59 14.72 -10.22 4.99
CA TYR A 59 14.19 -8.96 4.46
C TYR A 59 12.72 -9.08 4.05
N PHE A 60 12.31 -10.22 3.49
CA PHE A 60 10.91 -10.45 3.16
C PHE A 60 10.01 -10.38 4.40
N GLU A 61 10.37 -11.06 5.48
CA GLU A 61 9.63 -11.03 6.76
C GLU A 61 9.57 -9.61 7.35
N GLN A 62 10.68 -8.86 7.31
CA GLN A 62 10.67 -7.44 7.70
C GLN A 62 9.72 -6.60 6.84
N GLY A 63 9.62 -6.92 5.54
CA GLY A 63 8.68 -6.31 4.62
C GLY A 63 7.22 -6.62 4.97
N LEU A 64 6.93 -7.86 5.35
CA LEU A 64 5.59 -8.27 5.81
C LEU A 64 5.19 -7.54 7.09
N GLU A 65 6.11 -7.41 8.05
CA GLU A 65 5.84 -6.70 9.30
C GLU A 65 5.55 -5.21 9.08
N ALA A 66 6.35 -4.57 8.21
CA ALA A 66 6.12 -3.19 7.81
C ALA A 66 4.78 -3.04 7.06
N TYR A 67 4.41 -4.01 6.21
CA TYR A 67 3.14 -4.04 5.50
C TYR A 67 1.95 -4.09 6.47
N ARG A 68 1.97 -5.02 7.43
CA ARG A 68 0.91 -5.16 8.46
C ARG A 68 0.78 -3.92 9.33
N SER A 69 1.90 -3.25 9.58
CA SER A 69 1.94 -1.95 10.28
C SER A 69 1.44 -0.77 9.44
N GLY A 70 1.06 -0.99 8.17
CA GLY A 70 0.65 0.06 7.23
C GLY A 70 1.82 0.93 6.75
N ASN A 71 3.06 0.60 7.09
CA ASN A 71 4.26 1.31 6.65
C ASN A 71 4.71 0.81 5.27
N TYR A 72 3.90 1.10 4.26
CA TYR A 72 4.11 0.59 2.90
C TYR A 72 5.43 1.06 2.26
N ARG A 73 5.97 2.22 2.65
CA ARG A 73 7.28 2.68 2.15
C ARG A 73 8.41 1.78 2.67
N GLN A 74 8.42 1.51 3.97
CA GLN A 74 9.38 0.58 4.56
C GLN A 74 9.18 -0.85 4.03
N ALA A 75 7.93 -1.27 3.79
CA ALA A 75 7.65 -2.55 3.16
C ALA A 75 8.30 -2.65 1.77
N LEU A 76 8.20 -1.60 0.94
CA LEU A 76 8.88 -1.56 -0.36
C LEU A 76 10.40 -1.69 -0.22
N ASP A 77 11.02 -0.96 0.71
CA ASP A 77 12.48 -1.01 0.91
C ASP A 77 12.94 -2.42 1.25
N ARG A 78 12.24 -3.09 2.16
CA ARG A 78 12.57 -4.46 2.59
C ARG A 78 12.29 -5.49 1.49
N LEU A 79 11.17 -5.37 0.79
CA LEU A 79 10.85 -6.25 -0.33
C LEU A 79 11.81 -6.07 -1.51
N ASN A 80 12.33 -4.86 -1.75
CA ASN A 80 13.37 -4.63 -2.76
C ASN A 80 14.64 -5.41 -2.42
N LEU A 81 15.10 -5.34 -1.17
CA LEU A 81 16.29 -6.08 -0.72
C LEU A 81 16.09 -7.60 -0.85
N ALA A 82 14.91 -8.12 -0.50
CA ALA A 82 14.59 -9.53 -0.69
C ALA A 82 14.68 -9.96 -2.16
N ILE A 83 14.18 -9.12 -3.09
CA ILE A 83 14.21 -9.36 -4.53
C ILE A 83 15.62 -9.23 -5.12
N GLU A 84 16.44 -8.30 -4.61
CA GLU A 84 17.83 -8.13 -5.04
C GLU A 84 18.68 -9.36 -4.71
N LEU A 85 18.42 -10.00 -3.57
CA LEU A 85 19.08 -11.24 -3.17
C LEU A 85 18.50 -12.48 -3.86
N ALA A 86 17.18 -12.50 -4.10
CA ALA A 86 16.49 -13.61 -4.71
C ALA A 86 15.51 -13.14 -5.79
N SER A 87 16.01 -13.03 -7.03
CA SER A 87 15.22 -12.53 -8.16
C SER A 87 14.06 -13.47 -8.58
N ASN A 88 14.06 -14.72 -8.11
CA ASN A 88 13.00 -15.70 -8.34
C ASN A 88 11.97 -15.78 -7.19
N PHE A 89 12.02 -14.86 -6.22
CA PHE A 89 11.15 -14.86 -5.05
C PHE A 89 9.74 -14.31 -5.35
N ALA A 90 8.86 -15.19 -5.85
CA ALA A 90 7.52 -14.84 -6.32
C ALA A 90 6.66 -14.11 -5.27
N GLU A 91 6.68 -14.56 -4.02
CA GLU A 91 5.91 -13.98 -2.91
C GLU A 91 6.37 -12.54 -2.60
N ALA A 92 7.66 -12.23 -2.77
CA ALA A 92 8.20 -10.89 -2.59
C ALA A 92 7.67 -9.93 -3.67
N TYR A 93 7.65 -10.35 -4.94
CA TYR A 93 7.04 -9.57 -6.03
C TYR A 93 5.53 -9.39 -5.83
N HIS A 94 4.82 -10.42 -5.37
CA HIS A 94 3.37 -10.34 -5.10
C HIS A 94 3.08 -9.29 -4.03
N ASN A 95 3.74 -9.39 -2.88
CA ASN A 95 3.59 -8.43 -1.79
C ASN A 95 4.02 -7.02 -2.19
N ARG A 96 5.08 -6.88 -2.98
CA ARG A 96 5.54 -5.59 -3.49
C ARG A 96 4.49 -4.97 -4.42
N GLY A 97 3.85 -5.77 -5.27
CA GLY A 97 2.73 -5.34 -6.10
C GLY A 97 1.53 -4.86 -5.29
N MET A 98 1.16 -5.61 -4.24
CA MET A 98 0.09 -5.20 -3.32
C MET A 98 0.44 -3.93 -2.53
N THR A 99 1.71 -3.77 -2.15
CA THR A 99 2.23 -2.58 -1.47
C THR A 99 2.12 -1.35 -2.37
N PHE A 100 2.53 -1.46 -3.62
CA PHE A 100 2.36 -0.40 -4.63
C PHE A 100 0.90 -0.03 -4.84
N ALA A 101 0.00 -1.02 -4.89
CA ALA A 101 -1.43 -0.75 -4.99
C ALA A 101 -1.94 0.01 -3.76
N ASN A 102 -1.56 -0.38 -2.55
CA ASN A 102 -1.96 0.36 -1.34
C ASN A 102 -1.44 1.81 -1.35
N LEU A 103 -0.31 2.06 -2.01
CA LEU A 103 0.26 3.40 -2.24
C LEU A 103 -0.33 4.17 -3.45
N ARG A 104 -1.37 3.64 -4.12
CA ARG A 104 -1.97 4.22 -5.36
C ARG A 104 -1.03 4.24 -6.57
N GLN A 105 -0.01 3.37 -6.59
CA GLN A 105 0.95 3.23 -7.67
C GLN A 105 0.55 2.02 -8.53
N ASP A 106 -0.58 2.15 -9.23
CA ASP A 106 -1.27 1.01 -9.84
C ASP A 106 -0.50 0.42 -11.05
N ASN A 107 0.30 1.23 -11.75
CA ASN A 107 1.17 0.76 -12.84
C ASN A 107 2.29 -0.15 -12.31
N GLU A 108 2.96 0.28 -11.24
CA GLU A 108 3.99 -0.48 -10.54
C GLU A 108 3.39 -1.74 -9.92
N ALA A 109 2.18 -1.64 -9.36
CA ALA A 109 1.45 -2.78 -8.82
C ALA A 109 1.19 -3.85 -9.88
N ALA A 110 0.62 -3.47 -11.03
CA ALA A 110 0.33 -4.38 -12.12
C ALA A 110 1.60 -5.07 -12.65
N ARG A 111 2.69 -4.32 -12.85
CA ARG A 111 3.99 -4.88 -13.28
C ARG A 111 4.51 -5.94 -12.32
N ASN A 112 4.52 -5.65 -11.02
CA ASN A 112 5.02 -6.60 -10.00
C ASN A 112 4.12 -7.83 -9.87
N LEU A 113 2.79 -7.65 -9.97
CA LEU A 113 1.85 -8.77 -9.96
C LEU A 113 2.03 -9.68 -11.18
N VAL A 114 2.29 -9.11 -12.37
CA VAL A 114 2.59 -9.91 -13.57
C VAL A 114 3.87 -10.73 -13.37
N ILE A 115 4.95 -10.12 -12.86
CA ILE A 115 6.20 -10.84 -12.57
C ILE A 115 5.94 -11.98 -11.55
N ALA A 116 5.18 -11.71 -10.49
CA ALA A 116 4.81 -12.73 -9.52
C ALA A 116 4.06 -13.90 -10.17
N SER A 117 3.11 -13.62 -11.08
CA SER A 117 2.40 -14.65 -11.83
C SER A 117 3.32 -15.51 -12.69
N GLU A 118 4.30 -14.91 -13.37
CA GLU A 118 5.27 -15.62 -14.20
C GLU A 118 6.17 -16.54 -13.35
N LEU A 119 6.64 -16.03 -12.21
CA LEU A 119 7.45 -16.82 -11.27
C LEU A 119 6.64 -17.97 -10.65
N TYR A 120 5.38 -17.73 -10.24
CA TYR A 120 4.52 -18.81 -9.76
C TYR A 120 4.24 -19.88 -10.81
N ALA A 121 4.13 -19.50 -12.09
CA ALA A 121 4.00 -20.45 -13.19
C ALA A 121 5.26 -21.33 -13.33
N GLN A 122 6.45 -20.73 -13.23
CA GLN A 122 7.72 -21.46 -13.25
C GLN A 122 7.86 -22.40 -12.05
N GLN A 123 7.35 -21.99 -10.89
CA GLN A 123 7.35 -22.78 -9.65
C GLN A 123 6.24 -23.83 -9.58
N GLY A 124 5.34 -23.90 -10.57
CA GLY A 124 4.23 -24.86 -10.57
C GLY A 124 3.18 -24.60 -9.47
N LYS A 125 2.92 -23.32 -9.13
CA LYS A 125 1.96 -22.88 -8.10
C LYS A 125 0.68 -22.27 -8.70
N PRO A 126 -0.24 -23.07 -9.29
CA PRO A 126 -1.42 -22.56 -9.98
C PRO A 126 -2.40 -21.81 -9.06
N GLU A 127 -2.48 -22.15 -7.77
CA GLU A 127 -3.32 -21.47 -6.79
C GLU A 127 -2.86 -20.02 -6.58
N ALA A 128 -1.54 -19.81 -6.53
CA ALA A 128 -0.96 -18.48 -6.37
C ALA A 128 -1.22 -17.60 -7.60
N ILE A 129 -1.17 -18.17 -8.81
CA ILE A 129 -1.54 -17.48 -10.06
C ILE A 129 -3.01 -17.04 -10.04
N ALA A 130 -3.91 -17.91 -9.58
CA ALA A 130 -5.33 -17.57 -9.45
C ALA A 130 -5.55 -16.38 -8.50
N LEU A 131 -4.79 -16.33 -7.40
CA LEU A 131 -4.81 -15.21 -6.46
C LEU A 131 -4.26 -13.92 -7.07
N VAL A 132 -3.15 -13.99 -7.80
CA VAL A 132 -2.60 -12.84 -8.54
C VAL A 132 -3.62 -12.30 -9.54
N LYS A 133 -4.30 -13.18 -10.30
CA LYS A 133 -5.35 -12.79 -11.23
C LYS A 133 -6.49 -12.08 -10.51
N GLN A 134 -6.94 -12.59 -9.36
CA GLN A 134 -7.95 -11.91 -8.55
C GLN A 134 -7.49 -10.51 -8.11
N ASN A 135 -6.23 -10.37 -7.69
CA ASN A 135 -5.67 -9.08 -7.28
C ASN A 135 -5.57 -8.09 -8.45
N LEU A 136 -5.22 -8.55 -9.64
CA LEU A 136 -5.21 -7.73 -10.86
C LEU A 136 -6.63 -7.24 -11.23
N GLU A 137 -7.65 -8.08 -11.10
CA GLU A 137 -9.04 -7.66 -11.34
C GLU A 137 -9.49 -6.62 -10.30
N LYS A 138 -9.18 -6.84 -9.01
CA LYS A 138 -9.45 -5.85 -7.95
C LYS A 138 -8.78 -4.51 -8.22
N LEU A 139 -7.52 -4.54 -8.66
CA LEU A 139 -6.74 -3.35 -9.02
C LEU A 139 -7.37 -2.61 -10.20
N LYS A 140 -7.84 -3.33 -11.21
CA LYS A 140 -8.51 -2.78 -12.39
C LYS A 140 -9.87 -2.14 -12.07
N SER A 141 -10.58 -2.67 -11.07
CA SER A 141 -11.90 -2.18 -10.64
C SER A 141 -11.86 -1.02 -9.65
N ARG A 142 -10.67 -0.52 -9.31
CA ARG A 142 -10.46 0.47 -8.24
C ARG A 142 -10.84 1.90 -8.64
#